data_AF-A0A317CLB7-F1
#
_entry.id   AF-A0A317CLB7-F1
#
_cell.length_a   1.000
_cell.length_b   1.000
_cell.length_c   1.000
_cell.angle_alpha   90.00
_cell.angle_beta   90.00
_cell.angle_gamma   90.00
#
_symmetry.space_group_name_H-M   'P 1'
#
loop_
_entity.id
_entity.type
_entity.pdbx_description
1 polymer ?
#
loop_
_entity_poly.entity_id
_entity_poly.type
_entity_poly.pdbx_seq_one_letter_code
_entity_poly.pdbx_strand_id
1 'polypeptide(L)'
;MNQNPTWKYLLLLAVCVISMVYAVPNLYPSNPALQITLVDTNETFTGSEVENITKSLNDADIAIKKVETLDNELMVHFADTSAQFAAVDPVKATLGKRYTVALNLAPTTPSWLAGFGAEPMYLGLDLRGGVHFLMEVDMDEAIDKAVERYKEGFKVQLREENIKYLGVTREADNSLTIKFKDQATLDAGLKELNTQYLNQLEFTQVDVEKGTALKAEITVDNLAGVKKLALQQNITTLRNRVNEIGVSEPIIQQQGLERIVVQLPGVQDPTEAKKILGATATLEFRLVDEDNNAFDAEANKRVPIGDVLYKERDGNPILLKRQVMLTGDFITDASATFDQNQQPAVSITLDGKGARMFERATGANVQKLMGVVFIENKTEISRDADGEIVKNTVKKQEVINVARIQEQLSSNFQITGLDSAKEASSLALLLRAGALAAPIYIVEERTIGPSLGADNINDGFNSVIYGFIAVLIFMLVYYRTFGIVANLALTLNLVVIVAVLSLLQATLTLPGIAGIVLTVGMAVDANVLIYERIKEEMRDGTAPQSAIYAGYEKAFSTITDANITTFIAAIVLYGMGTGPIKGFAITLAIGILSSMFTAIFGTRVLINLIYGKRRVEKLNIG
;
A
#
# COMPACT_ATOMS: atom_id res chain seq x y z
N MET A 1 1.40 28.25 49.60
CA MET A 1 2.45 28.44 48.58
C MET A 1 2.15 27.47 47.45
N ASN A 2 2.01 27.96 46.22
CA ASN A 2 1.68 27.15 45.05
C ASN A 2 2.85 26.18 44.82
N GLN A 3 2.73 24.90 45.23
CA GLN A 3 3.74 23.88 44.99
C GLN A 3 3.12 22.73 44.20
N ASN A 4 3.71 22.43 43.05
CA ASN A 4 3.31 21.23 42.31
C ASN A 4 3.87 19.97 42.99
N PRO A 5 3.10 18.86 43.03
CA PRO A 5 3.60 17.56 43.43
C PRO A 5 4.79 17.11 42.56
N THR A 6 5.71 16.34 43.14
CA THR A 6 6.92 15.82 42.46
C THR A 6 6.60 15.01 41.22
N TRP A 7 5.51 14.25 41.21
CA TRP A 7 5.08 13.45 40.06
C TRP A 7 4.84 14.29 38.80
N LYS A 8 4.43 15.57 38.93
CA LYS A 8 4.21 16.44 37.77
C LYS A 8 5.51 16.81 37.07
N TYR A 9 6.58 17.02 37.84
CA TYR A 9 7.92 17.27 37.30
C TYR A 9 8.49 16.02 36.63
N LEU A 10 8.31 14.86 37.25
CA LEU A 10 8.73 13.57 36.68
C LEU A 10 7.96 13.27 35.38
N LEU A 11 6.67 13.56 35.32
CA LEU A 11 5.86 13.40 34.12
C LEU A 11 6.39 14.29 32.97
N LEU A 12 6.64 15.58 33.24
CA LEU A 12 7.17 16.49 32.22
C LEU A 12 8.55 16.04 31.72
N LEU A 13 9.43 15.59 32.64
CA LEU A 13 10.74 15.05 32.29
C LEU A 13 10.61 13.78 31.43
N ALA A 14 9.74 12.85 31.80
CA ALA A 14 9.50 11.62 31.06
C ALA A 14 9.02 11.90 29.64
N VAL A 15 8.03 12.80 29.48
CA VAL A 15 7.54 13.21 28.16
C VAL A 15 8.66 13.85 27.34
N CYS A 16 9.49 14.71 27.93
CA CYS A 16 10.62 15.33 27.24
C CYS A 16 11.63 14.29 26.74
N VAL A 17 12.04 13.34 27.61
CA VAL A 17 13.00 12.30 27.27
C VAL A 17 12.46 11.38 26.17
N ILE A 18 11.22 10.89 26.33
CA ILE A 18 10.58 10.02 25.33
C ILE A 18 10.47 10.76 24.00
N SER A 19 9.97 11.99 24.00
CA SER A 19 9.81 12.75 22.76
C SER A 19 11.14 13.01 22.08
N MET A 20 12.20 13.29 22.83
CA MET A 20 13.53 13.48 22.27
C MET A 20 14.05 12.19 21.61
N VAL A 21 13.90 11.04 22.27
CA VAL A 21 14.32 9.74 21.71
C VAL A 21 13.62 9.44 20.39
N TYR A 22 12.30 9.65 20.30
CA TYR A 22 11.54 9.39 19.08
C TYR A 22 11.66 10.51 18.03
N ALA A 23 12.09 11.72 18.40
CA ALA A 23 12.31 12.80 17.44
C ALA A 23 13.69 12.75 16.78
N VAL A 24 14.72 12.31 17.50
CA VAL A 24 16.12 12.27 17.05
C VAL A 24 16.35 11.52 15.72
N PRO A 25 15.67 10.40 15.40
CA PRO A 25 15.81 9.72 14.11
C PRO A 25 15.61 10.65 12.91
N ASN A 26 14.75 11.67 13.02
CA ASN A 26 14.49 12.63 11.94
C ASN A 26 15.68 13.57 11.64
N LEU A 27 16.70 13.62 12.51
CA LEU A 27 17.96 14.33 12.25
C LEU A 27 18.91 13.52 11.34
N TYR A 28 18.56 12.27 11.03
CA TYR A 28 19.31 11.37 10.17
C TYR A 28 18.51 11.14 8.88
N PRO A 29 18.55 12.07 7.90
CA PRO A 29 17.85 11.90 6.64
C PRO A 29 18.38 10.66 5.89
N SER A 30 17.49 9.92 5.24
CA SER A 30 17.87 8.77 4.43
C SER A 30 18.79 9.20 3.28
N ASN A 31 19.86 8.44 3.03
CA ASN A 31 20.76 8.72 1.92
C ASN A 31 20.24 8.00 0.65
N PRO A 32 20.30 8.65 -0.53
CA PRO A 32 20.17 7.97 -1.82
C PRO A 32 21.12 6.78 -1.89
N ALA A 33 20.59 5.58 -2.15
CA ALA A 33 21.39 4.36 -2.19
C ALA A 33 20.94 3.39 -3.29
N LEU A 34 21.88 2.68 -3.90
CA LEU A 34 21.55 1.52 -4.72
C LEU A 34 21.55 0.29 -3.84
N GLN A 35 20.40 -0.38 -3.78
CA GLN A 35 20.25 -1.68 -3.14
C GLN A 35 20.53 -2.75 -4.19
N ILE A 36 21.45 -3.64 -3.85
CA ILE A 36 21.90 -4.71 -4.72
C ILE A 36 21.66 -6.01 -3.97
N THR A 37 20.78 -6.85 -4.51
CA THR A 37 20.43 -8.15 -3.93
C THR A 37 20.81 -9.26 -4.89
N LEU A 38 21.20 -10.41 -4.34
CA LEU A 38 21.40 -11.62 -5.12
C LEU A 38 20.04 -12.18 -5.55
N VAL A 39 19.95 -12.65 -6.79
CA VAL A 39 18.71 -13.27 -7.29
C VAL A 39 18.44 -14.62 -6.59
N ASP A 40 19.50 -15.31 -6.16
CA ASP A 40 19.42 -16.51 -5.33
C ASP A 40 19.72 -16.16 -3.86
N THR A 41 18.73 -16.33 -2.99
CA THR A 41 18.82 -16.01 -1.56
C THR A 41 19.72 -16.95 -0.75
N ASN A 42 20.16 -18.08 -1.33
CA ASN A 42 21.13 -18.97 -0.70
C ASN A 42 22.59 -18.60 -1.02
N GLU A 43 22.83 -17.68 -1.95
CA GLU A 43 24.16 -17.15 -2.24
C GLU A 43 24.49 -15.98 -1.29
N THR A 44 25.77 -15.81 -0.99
CA THR A 44 26.28 -14.70 -0.18
C THR A 44 27.31 -13.92 -0.99
N PHE A 45 27.40 -12.61 -0.73
CA PHE A 45 28.39 -11.76 -1.39
C PHE A 45 29.81 -12.26 -1.10
N THR A 46 30.61 -12.42 -2.15
CA THR A 46 31.99 -12.94 -2.06
C THR A 46 33.01 -11.85 -1.70
N GLY A 47 32.59 -10.59 -1.65
CA GLY A 47 33.40 -9.41 -1.33
C GLY A 47 34.08 -8.80 -2.57
N SER A 48 34.25 -9.58 -3.64
CA SER A 48 34.79 -9.10 -4.93
C SER A 48 33.84 -8.15 -5.66
N GLU A 49 32.54 -8.26 -5.38
CA GLU A 49 31.49 -7.43 -5.97
C GLU A 49 31.64 -5.97 -5.56
N VAL A 50 32.00 -5.71 -4.29
CA VAL A 50 32.21 -4.35 -3.77
C VAL A 50 33.32 -3.64 -4.53
N GLU A 51 34.42 -4.34 -4.79
CA GLU A 51 35.57 -3.80 -5.50
C GLU A 51 35.22 -3.51 -6.97
N ASN A 52 34.50 -4.42 -7.63
CA ASN A 52 34.03 -4.24 -9.01
C ASN A 52 33.05 -3.07 -9.15
N ILE A 53 32.09 -2.94 -8.23
CA ILE A 53 31.13 -1.83 -8.20
C ILE A 53 31.86 -0.51 -7.97
N THR A 54 32.76 -0.47 -6.99
CA THR A 54 33.53 0.73 -6.66
C THR A 54 34.36 1.19 -7.85
N LYS A 55 35.01 0.24 -8.54
CA LYS A 55 35.79 0.53 -9.74
C LYS A 55 34.90 1.03 -10.88
N SER A 56 33.79 0.36 -11.17
CA SER A 56 32.87 0.77 -12.24
C SER A 56 32.30 2.17 -12.03
N LEU A 57 32.00 2.55 -10.80
CA LEU A 57 31.48 3.87 -10.47
C LEU A 57 32.55 4.95 -10.54
N ASN A 58 33.78 4.65 -10.10
CA ASN A 58 34.92 5.55 -10.26
C ASN A 58 35.27 5.77 -11.74
N ASP A 59 35.24 4.71 -12.56
CA ASP A 59 35.48 4.79 -14.01
C ASP A 59 34.41 5.65 -14.72
N ALA A 60 33.21 5.75 -14.15
CA ALA A 60 32.10 6.59 -14.62
C ALA A 60 32.08 8.00 -14.01
N ASP A 61 33.08 8.38 -13.21
CA ASP A 61 33.17 9.66 -12.48
C ASP A 61 32.02 9.91 -11.48
N ILE A 62 31.51 8.83 -10.86
CA ILE A 62 30.42 8.88 -9.88
C ILE A 62 30.96 8.70 -8.47
N ALA A 63 30.84 9.75 -7.65
CA ALA A 63 31.32 9.72 -6.26
C ALA A 63 30.44 8.84 -5.35
N ILE A 64 31.07 7.87 -4.70
CA ILE A 64 30.45 7.01 -3.67
C ILE A 64 30.70 7.60 -2.28
N LYS A 65 29.65 7.67 -1.46
CA LYS A 65 29.74 8.14 -0.06
C LYS A 65 30.15 7.02 0.89
N LYS A 66 29.54 5.85 0.75
CA LYS A 66 29.77 4.65 1.57
C LYS A 66 29.27 3.43 0.80
N VAL A 67 29.86 2.26 1.06
CA VAL A 67 29.24 0.97 0.74
C VAL A 67 29.05 0.22 2.05
N GLU A 68 27.86 -0.30 2.28
CA GLU A 68 27.56 -1.16 3.44
C GLU A 68 26.87 -2.43 2.99
N THR A 69 26.97 -3.47 3.82
CA THR A 69 26.27 -4.73 3.61
C THR A 69 25.31 -4.91 4.78
N LEU A 70 24.01 -4.98 4.50
CA LEU A 70 22.95 -5.13 5.47
C LEU A 70 22.09 -6.33 5.07
N ASP A 71 21.87 -7.29 5.97
CA ASP A 71 20.93 -8.42 5.77
C ASP A 71 21.06 -9.18 4.43
N ASN A 72 22.29 -9.48 4.01
CA ASN A 72 22.60 -10.11 2.71
C ASN A 72 22.20 -9.28 1.49
N GLU A 73 22.22 -7.96 1.63
CA GLU A 73 22.07 -6.96 0.58
C GLU A 73 23.26 -6.01 0.60
N LEU A 74 23.68 -5.54 -0.57
CA LEU A 74 24.74 -4.54 -0.70
C LEU A 74 24.13 -3.18 -0.99
N MET A 75 24.44 -2.19 -0.15
CA MET A 75 23.92 -0.83 -0.24
C MET A 75 25.06 0.11 -0.60
N VAL A 76 24.97 0.74 -1.78
CA VAL A 76 25.93 1.76 -2.23
C VAL A 76 25.29 3.12 -2.02
N HIS A 77 25.85 3.96 -1.16
CA HIS A 77 25.30 5.27 -0.83
C HIS A 77 25.93 6.36 -1.69
N PHE A 78 25.10 7.33 -2.07
CA PHE A 78 25.45 8.49 -2.87
C PHE A 78 25.22 9.79 -2.09
N ALA A 79 25.81 10.88 -2.57
CA ALA A 79 25.60 12.22 -2.00
C ALA A 79 24.21 12.78 -2.36
N ASP A 80 23.72 12.47 -3.57
CA ASP A 80 22.49 12.98 -4.13
C ASP A 80 21.82 11.94 -5.05
N THR A 81 20.55 12.20 -5.37
CA THR A 81 19.71 11.32 -6.20
C THR A 81 20.18 11.28 -7.66
N SER A 82 20.88 12.31 -8.15
CA SER A 82 21.39 12.34 -9.52
C SER A 82 22.57 11.38 -9.69
N ALA A 83 23.51 11.36 -8.74
CA ALA A 83 24.60 10.40 -8.67
C ALA A 83 24.08 8.96 -8.51
N GLN A 84 23.06 8.76 -7.67
CA GLN A 84 22.39 7.46 -7.51
C GLN A 84 21.79 6.95 -8.83
N PHE A 85 21.14 7.82 -9.60
CA PHE A 85 20.53 7.44 -10.87
C PHE A 85 21.59 7.11 -11.93
N ALA A 86 22.60 7.96 -12.07
CA ALA A 86 23.72 7.75 -12.99
C ALA A 86 24.46 6.43 -12.71
N ALA A 87 24.42 5.96 -11.46
CA ALA A 87 25.07 4.73 -11.02
C ALA A 87 24.33 3.44 -11.45
N VAL A 88 23.05 3.50 -11.82
CA VAL A 88 22.24 2.29 -12.12
C VAL A 88 22.82 1.51 -13.29
N ASP A 89 23.07 2.17 -14.42
CA ASP A 89 23.50 1.51 -15.66
C ASP A 89 24.94 0.93 -15.56
N PRO A 90 25.94 1.66 -15.04
CA PRO A 90 27.29 1.12 -14.83
C PRO A 90 27.31 -0.10 -13.89
N VAL A 91 26.53 -0.04 -12.80
CA VAL A 91 26.46 -1.12 -11.81
C VAL A 91 25.77 -2.36 -12.40
N LYS A 92 24.65 -2.18 -13.11
CA LYS A 92 23.97 -3.27 -13.82
C LYS A 92 24.85 -3.91 -14.89
N ALA A 93 25.61 -3.10 -15.64
CA ALA A 93 26.53 -3.60 -16.66
C ALA A 93 27.66 -4.45 -16.05
N THR A 94 28.15 -4.07 -14.87
CA THR A 94 29.28 -4.74 -14.20
C THR A 94 28.89 -6.03 -13.49
N LEU A 95 27.77 -6.01 -12.77
CA LEU A 95 27.31 -7.16 -11.97
C LEU A 95 26.60 -8.23 -12.80
N GLY A 96 26.07 -7.86 -13.97
CA GLY A 96 25.32 -8.77 -14.82
C GLY A 96 24.00 -9.23 -14.19
N LYS A 97 23.44 -10.32 -14.71
CA LYS A 97 22.06 -10.76 -14.40
C LYS A 97 21.88 -11.50 -13.07
N ARG A 98 22.96 -11.74 -12.33
CA ARG A 98 22.93 -12.49 -11.06
C ARG A 98 22.47 -11.63 -9.88
N TYR A 99 22.35 -10.32 -10.10
CA TYR A 99 22.01 -9.34 -9.08
C TYR A 99 20.85 -8.45 -9.55
N THR A 100 20.00 -8.08 -8.61
CA THR A 100 18.95 -7.07 -8.80
C THR A 100 19.46 -5.75 -8.24
N VAL A 101 19.42 -4.69 -9.06
CA VAL A 101 19.83 -3.34 -8.67
C VAL A 101 18.60 -2.45 -8.62
N ALA A 102 18.24 -1.99 -7.42
CA ALA A 102 17.09 -1.15 -7.14
C ALA A 102 17.52 0.22 -6.58
N LEU A 103 16.77 1.26 -6.94
CA LEU A 103 16.89 2.58 -6.32
C LEU A 103 16.22 2.53 -4.94
N ASN A 104 16.96 2.86 -3.88
CA ASN A 104 16.44 2.89 -2.52
C ASN A 104 16.93 4.15 -1.77
N LEU A 105 16.32 4.46 -0.63
CA LEU A 105 16.76 5.44 0.35
C LEU A 105 17.19 4.70 1.60
N ALA A 106 18.50 4.52 1.78
CA ALA A 106 19.03 3.81 2.94
C ALA A 106 18.81 4.63 4.22
N PRO A 107 18.20 4.03 5.27
CA PRO A 107 18.07 4.70 6.56
C PRO A 107 19.45 4.95 7.15
N THR A 108 19.71 6.18 7.59
CA THR A 108 20.97 6.55 8.26
C THR A 108 20.85 6.55 9.77
N THR A 109 19.69 6.14 10.29
CA THR A 109 19.39 6.06 11.72
C THR A 109 20.33 5.08 12.41
N PRO A 110 21.03 5.49 13.48
CA PRO A 110 21.86 4.60 14.28
C PRO A 110 21.11 3.35 14.75
N SER A 111 21.76 2.18 14.72
CA SER A 111 21.15 0.89 15.09
C SER A 111 20.59 0.84 16.52
N TRP A 112 21.19 1.59 17.45
CA TRP A 112 20.68 1.69 18.82
C TRP A 112 19.33 2.43 18.91
N LEU A 113 19.03 3.36 18.00
CA LEU A 113 17.73 4.03 17.92
C LEU A 113 16.71 3.11 17.25
N ALA A 114 17.09 2.46 16.15
CA ALA A 114 16.25 1.49 15.45
C ALA A 114 15.83 0.33 16.38
N GLY A 115 16.73 -0.14 17.27
CA GLY A 115 16.42 -1.17 18.27
C GLY A 115 15.34 -0.78 19.28
N PHE A 116 15.05 0.51 19.47
CA PHE A 116 13.92 0.99 20.29
C PHE A 116 12.63 1.20 19.48
N GLY A 117 12.61 0.86 18.18
CA GLY A 117 11.51 1.21 17.28
C GLY A 117 11.42 2.71 16.99
N ALA A 118 12.50 3.46 17.23
CA ALA A 118 12.57 4.89 16.94
C ALA A 118 13.03 5.07 15.48
N GLU A 119 12.06 5.11 14.59
CA GLU A 119 12.23 5.33 13.16
C GLU A 119 11.93 6.79 12.78
N PRO A 120 12.51 7.32 11.69
CA PRO A 120 12.15 8.64 11.18
C PRO A 120 10.71 8.63 10.65
N MET A 121 10.08 9.80 10.61
CA MET A 121 8.72 9.92 10.07
C MET A 121 8.70 9.68 8.55
N TYR A 122 7.60 9.11 8.07
CA TYR A 122 7.37 8.97 6.64
C TYR A 122 7.13 10.33 5.99
N LEU A 123 7.70 10.53 4.81
CA LEU A 123 7.47 11.73 4.00
C LEU A 123 6.57 11.35 2.82
N GLY A 124 5.58 12.18 2.55
CA GLY A 124 4.61 11.97 1.48
C GLY A 124 5.18 12.25 0.10
N LEU A 125 4.36 11.94 -0.91
CA LEU A 125 4.72 12.11 -2.32
C LEU A 125 5.15 13.54 -2.67
N ASP A 126 4.48 14.54 -2.09
CA ASP A 126 4.77 15.96 -2.31
C ASP A 126 6.17 16.37 -1.82
N LEU A 127 6.77 15.56 -0.95
CA LEU A 127 8.09 15.80 -0.37
C LEU A 127 9.15 14.88 -1.02
N ARG A 128 8.88 13.58 -1.17
CA ARG A 128 9.85 12.63 -1.76
C ARG A 128 9.84 12.57 -3.29
N GLY A 129 8.82 13.15 -3.93
CA GLY A 129 8.53 12.87 -5.34
C GLY A 129 8.01 11.44 -5.54
N GLY A 130 7.50 11.15 -6.74
CA GLY A 130 7.01 9.83 -7.12
C GLY A 130 5.75 9.88 -7.97
N VAL A 131 4.98 8.78 -7.96
CA VAL A 131 3.74 8.65 -8.74
C VAL A 131 2.51 8.39 -7.86
N HIS A 132 1.39 8.96 -8.27
CA HIS A 132 0.07 8.79 -7.69
C HIS A 132 -0.89 8.27 -8.76
N PHE A 133 -1.48 7.11 -8.53
CA PHE A 133 -2.52 6.51 -9.36
C PHE A 133 -3.83 6.43 -8.58
N LEU A 134 -4.91 6.93 -9.18
CA LEU A 134 -6.26 6.54 -8.80
C LEU A 134 -6.70 5.45 -9.77
N MET A 135 -6.94 4.26 -9.24
CA MET A 135 -7.35 3.08 -10.00
C MET A 135 -8.81 2.76 -9.69
N GLU A 136 -9.59 2.37 -10.69
CA GLU A 136 -10.96 1.90 -10.53
C GLU A 136 -11.02 0.41 -10.90
N VAL A 137 -11.71 -0.37 -10.08
CA VAL A 137 -11.88 -1.81 -10.26
C VAL A 137 -13.14 -2.07 -11.06
N ASP A 138 -13.07 -2.96 -12.04
CA ASP A 138 -14.23 -3.43 -12.79
C ASP A 138 -15.14 -4.31 -11.91
N MET A 139 -16.18 -3.68 -11.33
CA MET A 139 -17.09 -4.38 -10.41
C MET A 139 -18.03 -5.34 -11.13
N ASP A 140 -18.33 -5.09 -12.40
CA ASP A 140 -19.20 -5.96 -13.17
C ASP A 140 -18.47 -7.28 -13.44
N GLU A 141 -17.20 -7.22 -13.86
CA GLU A 141 -16.37 -8.43 -14.01
C GLU A 141 -16.14 -9.15 -12.66
N ALA A 142 -16.05 -8.42 -11.54
CA ALA A 142 -15.96 -9.02 -10.22
C ALA A 142 -17.22 -9.81 -9.84
N ILE A 143 -18.40 -9.26 -10.14
CA ILE A 143 -19.69 -9.91 -9.92
C ILE A 143 -19.82 -11.13 -10.83
N ASP A 144 -19.43 -11.00 -12.10
CA ASP A 144 -19.44 -12.08 -13.08
C ASP A 144 -18.62 -13.29 -12.63
N LYS A 145 -17.40 -13.05 -12.13
CA LYS A 145 -16.56 -14.10 -11.55
C LYS A 145 -17.17 -14.70 -10.29
N ALA A 146 -17.83 -13.89 -9.45
CA ALA A 146 -18.51 -14.40 -8.26
C ALA A 146 -19.70 -15.31 -8.64
N VAL A 147 -20.48 -14.94 -9.65
CA VAL A 147 -21.59 -15.75 -10.19
C VAL A 147 -21.06 -17.08 -10.74
N GLU A 148 -19.96 -17.06 -11.51
CA GLU A 148 -19.37 -18.29 -12.05
C GLU A 148 -18.84 -19.20 -10.93
N ARG A 149 -18.25 -18.62 -9.87
CA ARG A 149 -17.82 -19.36 -8.68
C ARG A 149 -19.01 -20.02 -7.96
N TYR A 150 -20.15 -19.34 -7.82
CA TYR A 150 -21.36 -19.93 -7.25
C TYR A 150 -21.90 -21.06 -8.12
N LYS A 151 -21.94 -20.88 -9.44
CA LYS A 151 -22.36 -21.91 -10.40
C LYS A 151 -21.53 -23.19 -10.29
N GLU A 152 -20.20 -23.08 -10.22
CA GLU A 152 -19.34 -24.27 -10.01
C GLU A 152 -19.50 -24.85 -8.61
N GLY A 153 -19.64 -24.01 -7.59
CA GLY A 153 -19.93 -24.44 -6.21
C GLY A 153 -21.21 -25.27 -6.10
N PHE A 154 -22.27 -24.87 -6.80
CA PHE A 154 -23.54 -25.63 -6.84
C PHE A 154 -23.35 -27.02 -7.44
N LYS A 155 -22.60 -27.13 -8.55
CA LYS A 155 -22.37 -28.42 -9.21
C LYS A 155 -21.62 -29.40 -8.33
N VAL A 156 -20.66 -28.89 -7.53
CA VAL A 156 -19.88 -29.69 -6.58
C VAL A 156 -20.78 -30.11 -5.42
N GLN A 157 -21.45 -29.17 -4.74
CA GLN A 157 -22.29 -29.45 -3.58
C GLN A 157 -23.39 -30.46 -3.91
N LEU A 158 -24.13 -30.25 -5.01
CA LEU A 158 -25.21 -31.16 -5.41
C LEU A 158 -24.67 -32.56 -5.76
N ARG A 159 -23.44 -32.69 -6.26
CA ARG A 159 -22.83 -33.98 -6.55
C ARG A 159 -22.38 -34.71 -5.29
N GLU A 160 -21.81 -34.00 -4.32
CA GLU A 160 -21.39 -34.55 -3.03
C GLU A 160 -22.57 -35.11 -2.25
N GLU A 161 -23.70 -34.40 -2.25
CA GLU A 161 -24.96 -34.83 -1.62
C GLU A 161 -25.81 -35.78 -2.48
N ASN A 162 -25.28 -36.23 -3.63
CA ASN A 162 -25.96 -37.13 -4.58
C ASN A 162 -27.32 -36.61 -5.10
N ILE A 163 -27.53 -35.30 -5.14
CA ILE A 163 -28.74 -34.64 -5.65
C ILE A 163 -28.61 -34.49 -7.17
N LYS A 164 -29.52 -35.13 -7.91
CA LYS A 164 -29.50 -35.10 -9.38
C LYS A 164 -30.01 -33.77 -9.92
N TYR A 165 -29.20 -33.11 -10.75
CA TYR A 165 -29.56 -31.89 -11.49
C TYR A 165 -29.36 -32.08 -13.00
N LEU A 166 -30.14 -31.35 -13.80
CA LEU A 166 -30.06 -31.38 -15.27
C LEU A 166 -29.02 -30.38 -15.80
N GLY A 167 -28.85 -29.26 -15.13
CA GLY A 167 -27.87 -28.24 -15.49
C GLY A 167 -27.98 -26.99 -14.64
N VAL A 168 -26.89 -26.22 -14.61
CA VAL A 168 -26.83 -24.89 -14.00
C VAL A 168 -26.46 -23.89 -15.09
N THR A 169 -27.36 -22.96 -15.39
CA THR A 169 -27.19 -21.93 -16.41
C THR A 169 -27.16 -20.55 -15.78
N ARG A 170 -26.32 -19.67 -16.32
CA ARG A 170 -26.32 -18.25 -15.98
C ARG A 170 -27.29 -17.53 -16.90
N GLU A 171 -28.15 -16.70 -16.32
CA GLU A 171 -29.09 -15.85 -17.05
C GLU A 171 -28.49 -14.45 -17.28
N ALA A 172 -29.16 -13.64 -18.11
CA ALA A 172 -28.68 -12.30 -18.49
C ALA A 172 -28.66 -11.28 -17.35
N ASP A 173 -29.42 -11.51 -16.27
CA ASP A 173 -29.53 -10.64 -15.09
C ASP A 173 -28.55 -11.04 -13.97
N ASN A 174 -27.53 -11.84 -14.28
CA ASN A 174 -26.57 -12.39 -13.31
C ASN A 174 -27.15 -13.37 -12.29
N SER A 175 -28.39 -13.81 -12.48
CA SER A 175 -28.96 -14.93 -11.72
C SER A 175 -28.51 -16.29 -12.27
N LEU A 176 -28.63 -17.31 -11.43
CA LEU A 176 -28.35 -18.70 -11.79
C LEU A 176 -29.62 -19.53 -11.78
N THR A 177 -29.91 -20.20 -12.89
CA THR A 177 -31.02 -21.17 -12.99
C THR A 177 -30.49 -22.59 -12.85
N ILE A 178 -31.00 -23.33 -11.87
CA ILE A 178 -30.68 -24.73 -11.62
C ILE A 178 -31.88 -25.57 -11.99
N LYS A 179 -31.73 -26.45 -12.98
CA LYS A 179 -32.83 -27.29 -13.50
C LYS A 179 -32.83 -28.66 -12.85
N PHE A 180 -34.00 -29.12 -12.41
CA PHE A 180 -34.21 -30.42 -11.78
C PHE A 180 -35.20 -31.27 -12.59
N LYS A 181 -35.20 -32.58 -12.33
CA LYS A 181 -36.08 -33.53 -13.02
C LYS A 181 -37.51 -33.51 -12.45
N ASP A 182 -37.64 -33.38 -11.13
CA ASP A 182 -38.91 -33.46 -10.41
C ASP A 182 -38.90 -32.52 -9.18
N GLN A 183 -40.09 -32.29 -8.59
CA GLN A 183 -40.23 -31.43 -7.43
C GLN A 183 -39.47 -31.93 -6.20
N ALA A 184 -39.39 -33.26 -5.99
CA ALA A 184 -38.71 -33.83 -4.83
C ALA A 184 -37.20 -33.55 -4.85
N THR A 185 -36.56 -33.67 -6.01
CA THR A 185 -35.14 -33.32 -6.19
C THR A 185 -34.89 -31.82 -6.08
N LEU A 186 -35.85 -30.99 -6.54
CA LEU A 186 -35.81 -29.55 -6.35
C LEU A 186 -35.86 -29.19 -4.85
N ASP A 187 -36.81 -29.74 -4.10
CA ASP A 187 -36.98 -29.42 -2.67
C ASP A 187 -35.73 -29.83 -1.86
N ALA A 188 -35.13 -30.97 -2.20
CA ALA A 188 -33.85 -31.41 -1.63
C ALA A 188 -32.71 -30.44 -1.97
N GLY A 189 -32.60 -30.03 -3.24
CA GLY A 189 -31.60 -29.06 -3.69
C GLY A 189 -31.78 -27.69 -3.06
N LEU A 190 -33.02 -27.21 -2.92
CA LEU A 190 -33.36 -25.94 -2.27
C LEU A 190 -32.93 -25.95 -0.81
N LYS A 191 -33.25 -27.02 -0.07
CA LYS A 191 -32.86 -27.16 1.33
C LYS A 191 -31.34 -27.10 1.50
N GLU A 192 -30.62 -27.85 0.67
CA GLU A 192 -29.15 -27.93 0.75
C GLU A 192 -28.50 -26.59 0.40
N LEU A 193 -28.85 -26.01 -0.75
CA LEU A 193 -28.26 -24.76 -1.21
C LEU A 193 -28.63 -23.58 -0.31
N ASN A 194 -29.86 -23.51 0.20
CA ASN A 194 -30.25 -22.45 1.12
C ASN A 194 -29.52 -22.56 2.48
N THR A 195 -29.21 -23.77 2.93
CA THR A 195 -28.41 -23.98 4.15
C THR A 195 -26.97 -23.51 3.94
N GLN A 196 -26.36 -23.86 2.82
CA GLN A 196 -24.95 -23.56 2.53
C GLN A 196 -24.70 -22.08 2.17
N TYR A 197 -25.64 -21.45 1.46
CA TYR A 197 -25.51 -20.07 0.95
C TYR A 197 -26.43 -19.09 1.68
N LEU A 198 -26.74 -19.38 2.94
CA LEU A 198 -27.61 -18.55 3.79
C LEU A 198 -27.13 -17.09 3.80
N ASN A 199 -28.06 -16.16 3.58
CA ASN A 199 -27.84 -14.71 3.49
C ASN A 199 -26.95 -14.24 2.31
N GLN A 200 -26.39 -15.15 1.51
CA GLN A 200 -25.59 -14.82 0.34
C GLN A 200 -26.45 -14.78 -0.93
N LEU A 201 -27.39 -15.72 -1.04
CA LEU A 201 -28.24 -15.92 -2.20
C LEU A 201 -29.69 -16.05 -1.78
N GLU A 202 -30.59 -15.52 -2.60
CA GLU A 202 -32.03 -15.74 -2.50
C GLU A 202 -32.45 -16.75 -3.57
N PHE A 203 -33.13 -17.82 -3.13
CA PHE A 203 -33.59 -18.89 -4.01
C PHE A 203 -35.10 -18.79 -4.22
N THR A 204 -35.53 -18.69 -5.47
CA THR A 204 -36.94 -18.69 -5.87
C THR A 204 -37.21 -19.85 -6.81
N GLN A 205 -38.35 -20.52 -6.64
CA GLN A 205 -38.77 -21.55 -7.58
C GLN A 205 -39.33 -20.90 -8.85
N VAL A 206 -38.90 -21.39 -10.01
CA VAL A 206 -39.39 -20.96 -11.33
C VAL A 206 -39.77 -22.17 -12.17
N ASP A 207 -40.88 -22.05 -12.89
CA ASP A 207 -41.34 -23.08 -13.81
C ASP A 207 -40.67 -22.93 -15.17
N VAL A 208 -40.27 -24.05 -15.77
CA VAL A 208 -39.62 -24.11 -17.09
C VAL A 208 -40.38 -25.08 -17.98
N GLU A 209 -40.36 -24.87 -19.31
CA GLU A 209 -41.14 -25.66 -20.28
C GLU A 209 -40.98 -27.19 -20.15
N LYS A 210 -39.86 -27.66 -19.60
CA LYS A 210 -39.62 -29.08 -19.25
C LYS A 210 -38.91 -29.19 -17.90
N GLY A 211 -39.68 -29.37 -16.82
CA GLY A 211 -39.19 -29.65 -15.48
C GLY A 211 -39.43 -28.49 -14.50
N THR A 212 -38.77 -28.57 -13.34
CA THR A 212 -38.81 -27.53 -12.30
C THR A 212 -37.42 -26.92 -12.15
N ALA A 213 -37.33 -25.63 -11.78
CA ALA A 213 -36.04 -24.99 -11.58
C ALA A 213 -36.02 -24.06 -10.37
N LEU A 214 -34.81 -23.83 -9.86
CA LEU A 214 -34.51 -22.81 -8.86
C LEU A 214 -33.73 -21.69 -9.52
N LYS A 215 -34.22 -20.46 -9.37
CA LYS A 215 -33.48 -19.23 -9.66
C LYS A 215 -32.77 -18.79 -8.39
N ALA A 216 -31.47 -18.57 -8.47
CA ALA A 216 -30.65 -18.06 -7.39
C ALA A 216 -30.15 -16.65 -7.75
N GLU A 217 -30.45 -15.67 -6.91
CA GLU A 217 -30.03 -14.27 -7.05
C GLU A 217 -29.13 -13.85 -5.90
N ILE A 218 -28.14 -13.01 -6.17
CA ILE A 218 -27.26 -12.48 -5.11
C ILE A 218 -28.03 -11.42 -4.32
N THR A 219 -28.05 -11.55 -2.99
CA THR A 219 -28.71 -10.58 -2.11
C THR A 219 -28.02 -9.21 -2.18
N VAL A 220 -28.75 -8.12 -1.94
CA VAL A 220 -28.19 -6.75 -1.96
C VAL A 220 -27.02 -6.60 -0.97
N ASP A 221 -27.14 -7.18 0.21
CA ASP A 221 -26.08 -7.16 1.23
C ASP A 221 -24.84 -7.94 0.78
N ASN A 222 -25.04 -9.10 0.13
CA ASN A 222 -23.93 -9.89 -0.37
C ASN A 222 -23.28 -9.25 -1.60
N LEU A 223 -24.01 -8.50 -2.43
CA LEU A 223 -23.40 -7.70 -3.51
C LEU A 223 -22.37 -6.70 -2.97
N ALA A 224 -22.69 -5.98 -1.90
CA ALA A 224 -21.73 -5.10 -1.24
C ALA A 224 -20.53 -5.89 -0.66
N GLY A 225 -20.79 -7.08 -0.12
CA GLY A 225 -19.76 -8.02 0.33
C GLY A 225 -18.81 -8.46 -0.79
N VAL A 226 -19.36 -8.83 -1.96
CA VAL A 226 -18.60 -9.23 -3.15
C VAL A 226 -17.73 -8.08 -3.65
N LYS A 227 -18.29 -6.86 -3.79
CA LYS A 227 -17.52 -5.67 -4.18
C LYS A 227 -16.39 -5.38 -3.20
N LYS A 228 -16.65 -5.44 -1.90
CA LYS A 228 -15.65 -5.24 -0.85
C LYS A 228 -14.54 -6.29 -0.91
N LEU A 229 -14.89 -7.56 -1.08
CA LEU A 229 -13.92 -8.66 -1.20
C LEU A 229 -13.05 -8.49 -2.44
N ALA A 230 -13.64 -8.12 -3.58
CA ALA A 230 -12.90 -7.84 -4.81
C ALA A 230 -11.90 -6.70 -4.64
N LEU A 231 -12.30 -5.60 -3.99
CA LEU A 231 -11.39 -4.51 -3.64
C LEU A 231 -10.26 -4.95 -2.74
N GLN A 232 -10.55 -5.67 -1.65
CA GLN A 232 -9.54 -6.13 -0.70
C GLN A 232 -8.52 -7.07 -1.35
N GLN A 233 -8.98 -7.97 -2.21
CA GLN A 233 -8.11 -8.87 -2.97
C GLN A 233 -7.22 -8.08 -3.95
N ASN A 234 -7.79 -7.11 -4.67
CA ASN A 234 -7.02 -6.25 -5.57
C ASN A 234 -6.00 -5.39 -4.81
N ILE A 235 -6.35 -4.84 -3.64
CA ILE A 235 -5.42 -4.10 -2.77
C ILE A 235 -4.25 -5.00 -2.33
N THR A 236 -4.53 -6.25 -1.94
CA THR A 236 -3.51 -7.22 -1.54
C THR A 236 -2.58 -7.55 -2.70
N THR A 237 -3.15 -7.79 -3.88
CA THR A 237 -2.40 -8.05 -5.13
C THR A 237 -1.53 -6.85 -5.52
N LEU A 238 -2.10 -5.64 -5.47
CA LEU A 238 -1.35 -4.39 -5.71
C LEU A 238 -0.21 -4.23 -4.70
N ARG A 239 -0.40 -4.58 -3.43
CA ARG A 239 0.67 -4.52 -2.43
C ARG A 239 1.84 -5.43 -2.80
N ASN A 240 1.55 -6.66 -3.20
CA ASN A 240 2.58 -7.60 -3.65
C ASN A 240 3.30 -7.06 -4.90
N ARG A 241 2.55 -6.56 -5.89
CA ARG A 241 3.11 -5.96 -7.11
C ARG A 241 4.03 -4.79 -6.81
N VAL A 242 3.66 -3.93 -5.87
CA VAL A 242 4.46 -2.76 -5.52
C VAL A 242 5.74 -3.15 -4.79
N ASN A 243 5.69 -4.16 -3.92
CA ASN A 243 6.89 -4.69 -3.28
C ASN A 243 7.90 -5.18 -4.33
N GLU A 244 7.44 -5.80 -5.41
CA GLU A 244 8.32 -6.25 -6.50
C GLU A 244 8.92 -5.10 -7.33
N ILE A 245 8.29 -3.92 -7.35
CA ILE A 245 8.87 -2.72 -7.97
C ILE A 245 10.06 -2.20 -7.14
N GLY A 246 10.23 -2.69 -5.89
CA GLY A 246 11.30 -2.27 -4.98
C GLY A 246 10.99 -0.97 -4.26
N VAL A 247 9.70 -0.61 -4.13
CA VAL A 247 9.27 0.61 -3.41
C VAL A 247 9.09 0.27 -1.94
N SER A 248 9.91 0.86 -1.07
CA SER A 248 9.97 0.47 0.35
C SER A 248 8.79 0.97 1.20
N GLU A 249 7.96 1.91 0.73
CA GLU A 249 6.86 2.48 1.53
C GLU A 249 5.63 2.90 0.68
N PRO A 250 4.91 1.94 0.08
CA PRO A 250 3.78 2.29 -0.77
C PRO A 250 2.49 2.53 0.02
N ILE A 251 1.75 3.56 -0.36
CA ILE A 251 0.44 3.86 0.23
C ILE A 251 -0.63 3.32 -0.72
N ILE A 252 -1.25 2.20 -0.34
CA ILE A 252 -2.34 1.58 -1.08
C ILE A 252 -3.59 1.60 -0.20
N GLN A 253 -4.57 2.42 -0.60
CA GLN A 253 -5.77 2.66 0.20
C GLN A 253 -7.02 2.59 -0.66
N GLN A 254 -8.10 2.06 -0.09
CA GLN A 254 -9.42 2.09 -0.71
C GLN A 254 -9.96 3.53 -0.74
N GLN A 255 -10.52 3.94 -1.88
CA GLN A 255 -11.27 5.19 -2.03
C GLN A 255 -12.69 4.89 -2.51
N GLY A 256 -13.68 5.06 -1.63
CA GLY A 256 -15.07 4.72 -1.94
C GLY A 256 -15.30 3.21 -2.11
N LEU A 257 -16.31 2.83 -2.89
CA LEU A 257 -16.70 1.42 -3.08
C LEU A 257 -16.04 0.73 -4.27
N GLU A 258 -15.35 1.47 -5.14
CA GLU A 258 -14.88 0.94 -6.42
C GLU A 258 -13.46 1.37 -6.81
N ARG A 259 -12.83 2.25 -6.03
CA ARG A 259 -11.50 2.80 -6.35
C ARG A 259 -10.44 2.48 -5.32
N ILE A 260 -9.20 2.48 -5.78
CA ILE A 260 -7.99 2.25 -5.01
C ILE A 260 -7.01 3.37 -5.35
N VAL A 261 -6.53 4.07 -4.33
CA VAL A 261 -5.43 5.03 -4.42
C VAL A 261 -4.12 4.28 -4.20
N VAL A 262 -3.18 4.43 -5.12
CA VAL A 262 -1.82 3.90 -5.03
C VAL A 262 -0.84 5.07 -5.12
N GLN A 263 -0.01 5.23 -4.10
CA GLN A 263 1.07 6.22 -4.09
C GLN A 263 2.39 5.49 -3.94
N LEU A 264 3.32 5.77 -4.85
CA LEU A 264 4.64 5.17 -4.87
C LEU A 264 5.69 6.29 -4.72
N PRO A 265 6.08 6.61 -3.47
CA PRO A 265 7.15 7.58 -3.22
C PRO A 265 8.47 7.10 -3.83
N GLY A 266 9.24 8.02 -4.41
CA GLY A 266 10.57 7.74 -4.96
C GLY A 266 10.59 7.01 -6.31
N VAL A 267 9.44 6.59 -6.85
CA VAL A 267 9.36 5.99 -8.20
C VAL A 267 9.53 7.07 -9.26
N GLN A 268 10.56 6.93 -10.10
CA GLN A 268 10.91 7.93 -11.11
C GLN A 268 10.33 7.60 -12.50
N ASP A 269 10.06 6.33 -12.80
CA ASP A 269 9.45 5.91 -14.06
C ASP A 269 7.96 5.50 -13.86
N PRO A 270 7.01 6.40 -14.14
CA PRO A 270 5.58 6.08 -14.08
C PRO A 270 5.17 5.00 -15.08
N THR A 271 5.88 4.86 -16.20
CA THR A 271 5.50 3.97 -17.30
C THR A 271 5.71 2.52 -16.91
N GLU A 272 6.87 2.18 -16.35
CA GLU A 272 7.14 0.83 -15.84
C GLU A 272 6.26 0.49 -14.64
N ALA A 273 6.04 1.44 -13.72
CA ALA A 273 5.11 1.24 -12.61
C ALA A 273 3.68 0.95 -13.10
N LYS A 274 3.19 1.71 -14.08
CA LYS A 274 1.88 1.51 -14.71
C LYS A 274 1.75 0.16 -15.38
N LYS A 275 2.79 -0.29 -16.07
CA LYS A 275 2.82 -1.59 -16.73
C LYS A 275 2.67 -2.73 -15.72
N ILE A 276 3.42 -2.69 -14.62
CA ILE A 276 3.38 -3.75 -13.59
C ILE A 276 2.07 -3.71 -12.82
N LEU A 277 1.58 -2.53 -12.43
CA LEU A 277 0.36 -2.39 -11.67
C LEU A 277 -0.90 -2.68 -12.48
N GLY A 278 -0.95 -2.25 -13.74
CA GLY A 278 -2.08 -2.42 -14.64
C GLY A 278 -2.16 -3.78 -15.34
N ALA A 279 -1.11 -4.60 -15.30
CA ALA A 279 -1.10 -5.89 -16.00
C ALA A 279 -2.12 -6.87 -15.39
N THR A 280 -3.17 -7.24 -16.12
CA THR A 280 -4.17 -8.23 -15.66
C THR A 280 -3.83 -9.64 -16.13
N ALA A 281 -2.54 -9.96 -16.22
CA ALA A 281 -2.07 -11.24 -16.70
C ALA A 281 -2.49 -12.37 -15.75
N THR A 282 -3.24 -13.35 -16.25
CA THR A 282 -3.53 -14.60 -15.55
C THR A 282 -3.10 -15.79 -16.39
N LEU A 283 -2.71 -16.87 -15.72
CA LEU A 283 -2.43 -18.15 -16.38
C LEU A 283 -3.54 -19.16 -16.11
N GLU A 284 -3.85 -19.94 -17.13
CA GLU A 284 -4.68 -21.13 -17.02
C GLU A 284 -3.94 -22.33 -17.61
N PHE A 285 -3.90 -23.43 -16.86
CA PHE A 285 -3.35 -24.70 -17.30
C PHE A 285 -4.50 -25.59 -17.76
N ARG A 286 -4.43 -26.07 -19.00
CA ARG A 286 -5.49 -26.87 -19.64
C ARG A 286 -4.88 -28.06 -20.36
N LEU A 287 -5.62 -29.16 -20.42
CA LEU A 287 -5.25 -30.32 -21.24
C LEU A 287 -5.42 -30.00 -22.72
N VAL A 288 -4.48 -30.45 -23.55
CA VAL A 288 -4.61 -30.40 -25.00
C VAL A 288 -5.57 -31.51 -25.44
N ASP A 289 -6.37 -31.22 -26.46
CA ASP A 289 -7.15 -32.22 -27.15
C ASP A 289 -6.32 -32.84 -28.29
N GLU A 290 -5.87 -34.07 -28.09
CA GLU A 290 -5.03 -34.80 -29.06
C GLU A 290 -5.89 -35.62 -30.06
N ASP A 291 -7.19 -35.78 -29.81
CA ASP A 291 -8.08 -36.62 -30.62
C ASP A 291 -8.66 -35.88 -31.84
N ASN A 292 -8.74 -34.55 -31.78
CA ASN A 292 -9.32 -33.71 -32.83
C ASN A 292 -8.28 -32.78 -33.46
N ASN A 293 -8.46 -32.46 -34.75
CA ASN A 293 -7.56 -31.56 -35.47
C ASN A 293 -7.95 -30.08 -35.27
N ALA A 294 -7.03 -29.30 -34.70
CA ALA A 294 -7.22 -27.88 -34.44
C ALA A 294 -7.31 -27.03 -35.71
N PHE A 295 -6.58 -27.39 -36.77
CA PHE A 295 -6.64 -26.68 -38.05
C PHE A 295 -8.00 -26.85 -38.73
N ASP A 296 -8.58 -28.04 -38.65
CA ASP A 296 -9.92 -28.31 -39.18
C ASP A 296 -10.99 -27.55 -38.38
N ALA A 297 -10.83 -27.46 -37.06
CA ALA A 297 -11.74 -26.71 -36.20
C ALA A 297 -11.70 -25.20 -36.49
N GLU A 298 -10.52 -24.64 -36.76
CA GLU A 298 -10.34 -23.24 -37.16
C GLU A 298 -10.95 -22.97 -38.55
N ALA A 299 -10.58 -23.78 -39.55
CA ALA A 299 -11.03 -23.61 -40.93
C ALA A 299 -12.57 -23.69 -41.07
N ASN A 300 -13.19 -24.63 -40.35
CA ASN A 300 -14.64 -24.84 -40.40
C ASN A 300 -15.41 -24.04 -39.33
N LYS A 301 -14.73 -23.24 -38.50
CA LYS A 301 -15.31 -22.51 -37.35
C LYS A 301 -16.18 -23.39 -36.44
N ARG A 302 -15.79 -24.65 -36.25
CA ARG A 302 -16.55 -25.64 -35.48
C ARG A 302 -15.65 -26.34 -34.47
N VAL A 303 -15.76 -25.91 -33.22
CA VAL A 303 -15.00 -26.47 -32.09
C VAL A 303 -15.73 -27.71 -31.56
N PRO A 304 -15.04 -28.83 -31.30
CA PRO A 304 -15.63 -30.00 -30.65
C PRO A 304 -16.24 -29.67 -29.27
N ILE A 305 -17.25 -30.45 -28.88
CA ILE A 305 -17.95 -30.22 -27.61
C ILE A 305 -16.98 -30.51 -26.46
N GLY A 306 -16.85 -29.55 -25.54
CA GLY A 306 -15.95 -29.67 -24.39
C GLY A 306 -14.57 -29.07 -24.63
N ASP A 307 -14.30 -28.54 -25.82
CA ASP A 307 -13.03 -27.89 -26.16
C ASP A 307 -13.21 -26.37 -26.39
N VAL A 308 -12.06 -25.70 -26.43
CA VAL A 308 -11.90 -24.29 -26.77
C VAL A 308 -10.71 -24.19 -27.71
N LEU A 309 -10.91 -23.48 -28.82
CA LEU A 309 -9.86 -23.20 -29.79
C LEU A 309 -9.05 -21.98 -29.33
N TYR A 310 -7.75 -22.15 -29.22
CA TYR A 310 -6.79 -21.08 -28.95
C TYR A 310 -5.78 -20.99 -30.10
N LYS A 311 -4.93 -19.96 -30.04
CA LYS A 311 -3.76 -19.83 -30.92
C LYS A 311 -2.49 -19.83 -30.07
N GLU A 312 -1.47 -20.51 -30.57
CA GLU A 312 -0.10 -20.39 -30.08
C GLU A 312 0.52 -19.07 -30.55
N ARG A 313 1.69 -18.70 -30.01
CA ARG A 313 2.40 -17.46 -30.37
C ARG A 313 2.72 -17.36 -31.87
N ASP A 314 3.02 -18.48 -32.49
CA ASP A 314 3.32 -18.57 -33.92
C ASP A 314 2.06 -18.50 -34.81
N GLY A 315 0.88 -18.34 -34.18
CA GLY A 315 -0.42 -18.25 -34.83
C GLY A 315 -1.08 -19.60 -35.12
N ASN A 316 -0.41 -20.72 -34.81
CA ASN A 316 -0.94 -22.05 -35.01
C ASN A 316 -2.17 -22.30 -34.10
N PRO A 317 -3.27 -22.86 -34.65
CA PRO A 317 -4.43 -23.21 -33.85
C PRO A 317 -4.14 -24.42 -32.97
N ILE A 318 -4.63 -24.39 -31.74
CA ILE A 318 -4.56 -25.51 -30.79
C ILE A 318 -5.89 -25.68 -30.05
N LEU A 319 -6.31 -26.94 -29.88
CA LEU A 319 -7.51 -27.27 -29.13
C LEU A 319 -7.13 -27.62 -27.69
N LEU A 320 -7.74 -26.93 -26.74
CA LEU A 320 -7.61 -27.20 -25.32
C LEU A 320 -8.96 -27.59 -24.72
N LYS A 321 -8.96 -28.52 -23.77
CA LYS A 321 -10.14 -28.88 -22.98
C LYS A 321 -10.66 -27.64 -22.25
N ARG A 322 -11.99 -27.53 -22.19
CA ARG A 322 -12.69 -26.40 -21.55
C ARG A 322 -12.48 -26.37 -20.04
N GLN A 323 -12.27 -27.52 -19.42
CA GLN A 323 -11.99 -27.63 -18.00
C GLN A 323 -10.56 -27.13 -17.70
N VAL A 324 -10.46 -26.18 -16.76
CA VAL A 324 -9.17 -25.67 -16.27
C VAL A 324 -8.61 -26.62 -15.22
N MET A 325 -7.35 -27.01 -15.35
CA MET A 325 -6.65 -27.88 -14.39
C MET A 325 -6.11 -27.09 -13.20
N LEU A 326 -5.60 -25.89 -13.45
CA LEU A 326 -5.01 -24.98 -12.48
C LEU A 326 -5.10 -23.54 -12.98
N THR A 327 -5.33 -22.59 -12.09
CA THR A 327 -5.25 -21.15 -12.37
C THR A 327 -4.06 -20.53 -11.64
N GLY A 328 -3.58 -19.39 -12.13
CA GLY A 328 -2.49 -18.64 -11.49
C GLY A 328 -2.80 -18.19 -10.04
N ASP A 329 -4.06 -18.19 -9.62
CA ASP A 329 -4.47 -17.80 -8.25
C ASP A 329 -3.87 -18.67 -7.14
N PHE A 330 -3.44 -19.88 -7.49
CA PHE A 330 -2.86 -20.85 -6.55
C PHE A 330 -1.33 -20.79 -6.49
N ILE A 331 -0.70 -19.87 -7.23
CA ILE A 331 0.76 -19.69 -7.21
C ILE A 331 1.15 -18.85 -6.00
N THR A 332 2.07 -19.36 -5.18
CA THR A 332 2.60 -18.67 -4.01
C THR A 332 3.96 -18.04 -4.27
N ASP A 333 4.78 -18.64 -5.14
CA ASP A 333 6.05 -18.09 -5.57
C ASP A 333 6.35 -18.48 -7.02
N ALA A 334 7.12 -17.63 -7.70
CA ALA A 334 7.61 -17.88 -9.04
C ALA A 334 8.98 -17.22 -9.23
N SER A 335 9.95 -17.98 -9.72
CA SER A 335 11.31 -17.50 -9.93
C SER A 335 11.80 -17.85 -11.34
N ALA A 336 12.49 -16.90 -11.98
CA ALA A 336 13.15 -17.16 -13.25
C ALA A 336 14.38 -18.03 -12.98
N THR A 337 14.51 -19.11 -13.74
CA THR A 337 15.57 -20.10 -13.63
C THR A 337 16.02 -20.55 -15.02
N PHE A 338 16.94 -21.50 -15.08
CA PHE A 338 17.31 -22.19 -16.30
C PHE A 338 17.02 -23.68 -16.15
N ASP A 339 16.55 -24.30 -17.22
CA ASP A 339 16.34 -25.74 -17.26
C ASP A 339 17.67 -26.51 -17.37
N GLN A 340 17.59 -27.85 -17.43
CA GLN A 340 18.77 -28.72 -17.55
C GLN A 340 19.58 -28.48 -18.83
N ASN A 341 18.96 -27.89 -19.86
CA ASN A 341 19.57 -27.57 -21.14
C ASN A 341 20.06 -26.11 -21.21
N GLN A 342 20.09 -25.40 -20.07
CA GLN A 342 20.41 -23.97 -19.97
C GLN A 342 19.44 -23.06 -20.75
N GLN A 343 18.21 -23.51 -20.99
CA GLN A 343 17.16 -22.67 -21.57
C GLN A 343 16.43 -21.91 -20.48
N PRO A 344 15.97 -20.66 -20.74
CA PRO A 344 15.18 -19.90 -19.79
C PRO A 344 13.90 -20.65 -19.37
N ALA A 345 13.66 -20.71 -18.07
CA ALA A 345 12.50 -21.36 -17.48
C ALA A 345 11.96 -20.54 -16.29
N VAL A 346 10.74 -20.84 -15.85
CA VAL A 346 10.17 -20.29 -14.62
C VAL A 346 9.81 -21.43 -13.69
N SER A 347 10.42 -21.44 -12.51
CA SER A 347 10.04 -22.33 -11.41
C SER A 347 8.82 -21.77 -10.70
N ILE A 348 7.82 -22.61 -10.45
CA ILE A 348 6.56 -22.23 -9.82
C ILE A 348 6.36 -23.08 -8.57
N THR A 349 5.92 -22.42 -7.50
CA THR A 349 5.46 -23.05 -6.27
C THR A 349 3.98 -22.74 -6.05
N LEU A 350 3.21 -23.78 -5.71
CA LEU A 350 1.77 -23.71 -5.47
C LEU A 350 1.42 -23.75 -3.99
N ASP A 351 0.27 -23.19 -3.64
CA ASP A 351 -0.35 -23.39 -2.34
C ASP A 351 -0.83 -24.86 -2.16
N GLY A 352 -1.17 -25.22 -0.93
CA GLY A 352 -1.58 -26.61 -0.63
C GLY A 352 -2.87 -27.05 -1.34
N LYS A 353 -3.77 -26.14 -1.70
CA LYS A 353 -5.03 -26.48 -2.39
C LYS A 353 -4.78 -26.70 -3.88
N GLY A 354 -4.04 -25.79 -4.52
CA GLY A 354 -3.59 -25.88 -5.90
C GLY A 354 -2.72 -27.10 -6.13
N ALA A 355 -1.76 -27.38 -5.24
CA ALA A 355 -0.92 -28.57 -5.33
C ALA A 355 -1.74 -29.87 -5.41
N ARG A 356 -2.73 -30.06 -4.52
CA ARG A 356 -3.61 -31.25 -4.54
C ARG A 356 -4.48 -31.33 -5.79
N MET A 357 -4.98 -30.19 -6.27
CA MET A 357 -5.80 -30.12 -7.49
C MET A 357 -4.97 -30.50 -8.72
N PHE A 358 -3.77 -29.94 -8.81
CA PHE A 358 -2.84 -30.16 -9.91
C PHE A 358 -2.26 -31.58 -9.89
N GLU A 359 -1.94 -32.11 -8.71
CA GLU A 359 -1.52 -33.50 -8.51
C GLU A 359 -2.57 -34.49 -9.00
N ARG A 360 -3.85 -34.26 -8.68
CA ARG A 360 -4.95 -35.12 -9.16
C ARG A 360 -5.14 -35.00 -10.68
N ALA A 361 -5.07 -33.77 -11.20
CA ALA A 361 -5.29 -33.50 -12.61
C ALA A 361 -4.15 -34.06 -13.49
N THR A 362 -2.90 -33.93 -13.06
CA THR A 362 -1.72 -34.44 -13.79
C THR A 362 -1.55 -35.94 -13.62
N GLY A 363 -1.80 -36.50 -12.43
CA GLY A 363 -1.70 -37.96 -12.19
C GLY A 363 -2.65 -38.79 -13.06
N ALA A 364 -3.84 -38.29 -13.37
CA ALA A 364 -4.78 -38.93 -14.28
C ALA A 364 -4.44 -38.75 -15.78
N ASN A 365 -3.46 -37.90 -16.11
CA ASN A 365 -3.17 -37.48 -17.48
C ASN A 365 -1.66 -37.50 -17.80
N VAL A 366 -0.91 -38.39 -17.14
CA VAL A 366 0.51 -38.61 -17.46
C VAL A 366 0.65 -39.02 -18.93
N GLN A 367 1.72 -38.55 -19.58
CA GLN A 367 2.01 -38.63 -21.01
C GLN A 367 1.10 -37.82 -21.94
N LYS A 368 0.09 -37.08 -21.45
CA LYS A 368 -0.70 -36.18 -22.29
C LYS A 368 -0.08 -34.79 -22.39
N LEU A 369 -0.46 -34.03 -23.43
CA LEU A 369 -0.05 -32.65 -23.60
C LEU A 369 -0.89 -31.69 -22.74
N MET A 370 -0.23 -30.69 -22.17
CA MET A 370 -0.81 -29.60 -21.39
C MET A 370 -0.42 -28.26 -22.01
N GLY A 371 -1.41 -27.41 -22.25
CA GLY A 371 -1.23 -26.04 -22.71
C GLY A 371 -1.31 -25.05 -21.55
N VAL A 372 -0.43 -24.05 -21.58
CA VAL A 372 -0.45 -22.89 -20.68
C VAL A 372 -1.02 -21.70 -21.45
N VAL A 373 -2.22 -21.28 -21.07
CA VAL A 373 -2.89 -20.12 -21.67
C VAL A 373 -2.54 -18.88 -20.87
N PHE A 374 -1.91 -17.91 -21.54
CA PHE A 374 -1.74 -16.56 -21.05
C PHE A 374 -2.95 -15.71 -21.44
N ILE A 375 -3.56 -15.09 -20.43
CA ILE A 375 -4.74 -14.24 -20.60
C ILE A 375 -4.37 -12.86 -20.12
N GLU A 376 -4.46 -11.87 -21.00
CA GLU A 376 -4.24 -10.47 -20.69
C GLU A 376 -5.49 -9.67 -21.07
N ASN A 377 -6.01 -8.88 -20.12
CA ASN A 377 -7.06 -7.90 -20.43
C ASN A 377 -6.41 -6.52 -20.51
N LYS A 378 -6.44 -5.94 -21.71
CA LYS A 378 -6.00 -4.57 -21.94
C LYS A 378 -7.21 -3.67 -22.06
N THR A 379 -7.44 -2.85 -21.04
CA THR A 379 -8.51 -1.84 -21.06
C THR A 379 -7.93 -0.51 -21.52
N GLU A 380 -8.38 -0.05 -22.68
CA GLU A 380 -8.10 1.29 -23.17
C GLU A 380 -9.24 2.22 -22.77
N ILE A 381 -8.89 3.33 -22.12
CA ILE A 381 -9.84 4.38 -21.77
C ILE A 381 -9.79 5.43 -22.87
N SER A 382 -10.94 5.67 -23.49
CA SER A 382 -11.15 6.80 -24.41
C SER A 382 -12.21 7.72 -23.83
N ARG A 383 -12.23 8.98 -24.23
CA ARG A 383 -13.37 9.87 -23.99
C ARG A 383 -14.17 9.96 -25.27
N ASP A 384 -15.48 9.84 -25.16
CA ASP A 384 -16.37 10.12 -26.29
C ASP A 384 -16.48 11.63 -26.58
N ALA A 385 -17.27 11.97 -27.60
CA ALA A 385 -17.51 13.34 -28.01
C ALA A 385 -18.23 14.18 -26.93
N ASP A 386 -18.89 13.54 -25.97
CA ASP A 386 -19.62 14.17 -24.87
C ASP A 386 -18.76 14.29 -23.60
N GLY A 387 -17.53 13.74 -23.63
CA GLY A 387 -16.56 13.81 -22.54
C GLY A 387 -16.68 12.68 -21.52
N GLU A 388 -17.57 11.72 -21.75
CA GLU A 388 -17.78 10.55 -20.90
C GLU A 388 -16.70 9.48 -21.15
N ILE A 389 -16.38 8.73 -20.09
CA ILE A 389 -15.30 7.73 -20.10
C ILE A 389 -15.82 6.46 -20.77
N VAL A 390 -15.36 6.18 -21.99
CA VAL A 390 -15.64 4.94 -22.73
C VAL A 390 -14.51 3.94 -22.52
N LYS A 391 -14.86 2.79 -21.95
CA LYS A 391 -13.95 1.69 -21.62
C LYS A 391 -13.97 0.67 -22.76
N ASN A 392 -12.84 0.43 -23.41
CA ASN A 392 -12.69 -0.63 -24.40
C ASN A 392 -11.71 -1.69 -23.88
N THR A 393 -12.24 -2.82 -23.43
CA THR A 393 -11.43 -3.93 -22.91
C THR A 393 -11.20 -4.96 -24.02
N VAL A 394 -9.95 -5.11 -24.44
CA VAL A 394 -9.51 -6.16 -25.36
C VAL A 394 -8.91 -7.30 -24.54
N LYS A 395 -9.54 -8.47 -24.60
CA LYS A 395 -9.03 -9.71 -24.00
C LYS A 395 -8.14 -10.44 -25.00
N LYS A 396 -6.83 -10.46 -24.75
CA LYS A 396 -5.86 -11.25 -25.52
C LYS A 396 -5.67 -12.60 -24.82
N GLN A 397 -5.83 -13.69 -25.56
CA GLN A 397 -5.59 -15.05 -25.06
C GLN A 397 -4.67 -15.76 -26.04
N GLU A 398 -3.55 -16.27 -25.55
CA GLU A 398 -2.60 -17.02 -26.36
C GLU A 398 -1.99 -18.17 -25.55
N VAL A 399 -1.65 -19.26 -26.23
CA VAL A 399 -0.92 -20.37 -25.61
C VAL A 399 0.56 -20.05 -25.68
N ILE A 400 1.17 -19.90 -24.52
CA ILE A 400 2.60 -19.53 -24.40
C ILE A 400 3.51 -20.75 -24.33
N ASN A 401 2.96 -21.90 -23.95
CA ASN A 401 3.71 -23.15 -23.88
C ASN A 401 2.78 -24.36 -24.02
N VAL A 402 3.28 -25.39 -24.69
CA VAL A 402 2.66 -26.72 -24.74
C VAL A 402 3.71 -27.75 -24.36
N ALA A 403 3.46 -28.49 -23.28
CA ALA A 403 4.41 -29.46 -22.76
C ALA A 403 3.73 -30.80 -22.43
N ARG A 404 4.50 -31.88 -22.55
CA ARG A 404 4.04 -33.22 -22.15
C ARG A 404 4.16 -33.36 -20.63
N ILE A 405 3.09 -33.82 -19.99
CA ILE A 405 3.10 -34.19 -18.57
C ILE A 405 3.94 -35.46 -18.40
N GLN A 406 5.17 -35.34 -17.94
CA GLN A 406 6.08 -36.49 -17.79
C GLN A 406 5.74 -37.33 -16.55
N GLU A 407 5.39 -36.66 -15.47
CA GLU A 407 5.08 -37.25 -14.17
C GLU A 407 3.92 -36.51 -13.49
N GLN A 408 3.47 -37.06 -12.37
CA GLN A 408 2.48 -36.41 -11.53
C GLN A 408 3.12 -35.20 -10.82
N LEU A 409 2.64 -34.00 -11.15
CA LEU A 409 3.20 -32.74 -10.64
C LEU A 409 2.50 -32.35 -9.34
N SER A 410 3.27 -32.03 -8.31
CA SER A 410 2.75 -31.66 -6.98
C SER A 410 2.79 -30.14 -6.78
N SER A 411 3.46 -29.66 -5.72
CA SER A 411 3.56 -28.24 -5.37
C SER A 411 4.57 -27.46 -6.20
N ASN A 412 5.56 -28.13 -6.79
CA ASN A 412 6.63 -27.47 -7.54
C ASN A 412 6.72 -28.02 -8.96
N PHE A 413 6.80 -27.13 -9.94
CA PHE A 413 7.02 -27.49 -11.34
C PHE A 413 7.67 -26.32 -12.11
N GLN A 414 8.09 -26.57 -13.34
CA GLN A 414 8.73 -25.57 -14.19
C GLN A 414 7.95 -25.34 -15.49
N ILE A 415 7.89 -24.09 -15.93
CA ILE A 415 7.49 -23.72 -17.30
C ILE A 415 8.77 -23.52 -18.11
N THR A 416 8.95 -24.29 -19.17
CA THR A 416 10.09 -24.21 -20.10
C THR A 416 9.67 -23.60 -21.44
N GLY A 417 10.59 -23.50 -22.41
CA GLY A 417 10.26 -23.04 -23.77
C GLY A 417 10.00 -21.53 -23.88
N LEU A 418 10.66 -20.73 -23.04
CA LEU A 418 10.61 -19.27 -23.09
C LEU A 418 11.71 -18.72 -24.00
N ASP A 419 11.45 -17.63 -24.71
CA ASP A 419 12.32 -17.10 -25.76
C ASP A 419 13.57 -16.43 -25.18
N SER A 420 13.48 -15.89 -23.97
CA SER A 420 14.59 -15.17 -23.34
C SER A 420 14.56 -15.16 -21.81
N ALA A 421 15.72 -14.95 -21.19
CA ALA A 421 15.82 -14.73 -19.76
C ALA A 421 15.01 -13.50 -19.27
N LYS A 422 14.87 -12.47 -20.11
CA LYS A 422 14.07 -11.28 -19.78
C LYS A 422 12.58 -11.63 -19.71
N GLU A 423 12.12 -12.49 -20.60
CA GLU A 423 10.76 -12.98 -20.61
C GLU A 423 10.49 -13.85 -19.37
N ALA A 424 11.38 -14.78 -19.04
CA ALA A 424 11.26 -15.58 -17.83
C ALA A 424 11.18 -14.72 -16.55
N SER A 425 12.00 -13.67 -16.45
CA SER A 425 11.94 -12.71 -15.34
C SER A 425 10.61 -11.94 -15.31
N SER A 426 10.11 -11.50 -16.47
CA SER A 426 8.84 -10.77 -16.57
C SER A 426 7.64 -11.66 -16.21
N LEU A 427 7.65 -12.92 -16.66
CA LEU A 427 6.61 -13.89 -16.33
C LEU A 427 6.66 -14.25 -14.85
N ALA A 428 7.83 -14.56 -14.30
CA ALA A 428 8.00 -14.86 -12.88
C ALA A 428 7.46 -13.72 -11.99
N LEU A 429 7.81 -12.47 -12.33
CA LEU A 429 7.30 -11.27 -11.67
C LEU A 429 5.76 -11.22 -11.68
N LEU A 430 5.13 -11.41 -12.85
CA LEU A 430 3.67 -11.38 -12.98
C LEU A 430 2.98 -12.50 -12.21
N LEU A 431 3.61 -13.68 -12.11
CA LEU A 431 3.06 -14.82 -11.38
C LEU A 431 3.17 -14.63 -9.87
N ARG A 432 4.32 -14.14 -9.38
CA ARG A 432 4.53 -13.86 -7.94
C ARG A 432 3.63 -12.72 -7.45
N ALA A 433 3.41 -11.72 -8.31
CA ALA A 433 2.50 -10.61 -8.09
C ALA A 433 1.04 -11.05 -7.85
N GLY A 434 0.65 -12.23 -8.33
CA GLY A 434 -0.70 -12.77 -8.21
C GLY A 434 -1.71 -12.17 -9.18
N ALA A 435 -2.84 -12.88 -9.30
CA ALA A 435 -3.95 -12.48 -10.14
C ALA A 435 -4.87 -11.48 -9.42
N LEU A 436 -5.35 -10.49 -10.17
CA LEU A 436 -6.37 -9.56 -9.69
C LEU A 436 -7.74 -10.25 -9.65
N ALA A 437 -8.53 -9.97 -8.61
CA ALA A 437 -9.92 -10.41 -8.52
C ALA A 437 -10.72 -9.92 -9.73
N ALA A 438 -10.55 -8.65 -10.10
CA ALA A 438 -11.11 -8.08 -11.31
C ALA A 438 -10.13 -7.09 -11.96
N PRO A 439 -10.23 -6.85 -13.27
CA PRO A 439 -9.44 -5.84 -13.97
C PRO A 439 -9.49 -4.49 -13.28
N ILE A 440 -8.39 -3.76 -13.34
CA ILE A 440 -8.29 -2.41 -12.83
C ILE A 440 -7.77 -1.49 -13.92
N TYR A 441 -8.19 -0.23 -13.89
CA TYR A 441 -7.74 0.78 -14.83
C TYR A 441 -7.49 2.09 -14.12
N ILE A 442 -6.55 2.86 -14.64
CA ILE A 442 -6.11 4.13 -14.04
C ILE A 442 -7.06 5.23 -14.51
N VAL A 443 -7.82 5.81 -13.58
CA VAL A 443 -8.71 6.94 -13.85
C VAL A 443 -8.02 8.29 -13.68
N GLU A 444 -6.98 8.35 -12.84
CA GLU A 444 -6.18 9.55 -12.62
C GLU A 444 -4.71 9.19 -12.40
N GLU A 445 -3.81 9.95 -13.01
CA GLU A 445 -2.36 9.80 -12.89
C GLU A 445 -1.75 11.17 -12.58
N ARG A 446 -0.96 11.25 -11.50
CA ARG A 446 -0.14 12.43 -11.18
C ARG A 446 1.27 11.99 -10.86
N THR A 447 2.25 12.66 -11.46
CA THR A 447 3.66 12.41 -11.21
C THR A 447 4.29 13.68 -10.67
N ILE A 448 5.02 13.56 -9.57
CA ILE A 448 5.74 14.65 -8.93
C ILE A 448 7.23 14.36 -9.10
N GLY A 449 7.93 15.24 -9.81
CA GLY A 449 9.37 15.12 -10.03
C GLY A 449 10.15 15.25 -8.71
N PRO A 450 11.28 14.52 -8.55
CA PRO A 450 12.10 14.58 -7.34
C PRO A 450 12.61 16.00 -7.01
N SER A 451 12.91 16.82 -8.03
CA SER A 451 13.38 18.20 -7.84
C SER A 451 12.32 19.09 -7.19
N LEU A 452 11.06 19.02 -7.68
CA LEU A 452 9.95 19.77 -7.09
C LEU A 452 9.69 19.36 -5.64
N GLY A 453 9.82 18.06 -5.31
CA GLY A 453 9.71 17.58 -3.93
C GLY A 453 10.82 18.12 -3.02
N ALA A 454 12.07 18.04 -3.46
CA ALA A 454 13.23 18.51 -2.70
C ALA A 454 13.19 20.02 -2.44
N ASP A 455 12.82 20.82 -3.44
CA ASP A 455 12.68 22.27 -3.30
C ASP A 455 11.57 22.62 -2.31
N ASN A 456 10.41 21.95 -2.42
CA ASN A 456 9.28 22.12 -1.50
C ASN A 456 9.63 21.72 -0.05
N ILE A 457 10.43 20.66 0.15
CA ILE A 457 10.94 20.29 1.48
C ILE A 457 11.78 21.43 2.04
N ASN A 458 12.76 21.91 1.27
CA ASN A 458 13.70 22.91 1.73
C ASN A 458 12.99 24.22 2.08
N ASP A 459 12.11 24.70 1.21
CA ASP A 459 11.33 25.92 1.44
C ASP A 459 10.35 25.78 2.61
N GLY A 460 9.68 24.64 2.73
CA GLY A 460 8.79 24.34 3.84
C GLY A 460 9.53 24.31 5.19
N PHE A 461 10.67 23.63 5.25
CA PHE A 461 11.48 23.53 6.46
C PHE A 461 12.10 24.88 6.85
N ASN A 462 12.63 25.63 5.88
CA ASN A 462 13.16 26.98 6.10
C ASN A 462 12.06 27.93 6.60
N SER A 463 10.84 27.83 6.07
CA SER A 463 9.70 28.63 6.54
C SER A 463 9.35 28.35 8.01
N VAL A 464 9.34 27.08 8.42
CA VAL A 464 9.14 26.70 9.83
C VAL A 464 10.25 27.27 10.70
N ILE A 465 11.52 27.14 10.29
CA ILE A 465 12.67 27.65 11.07
C ILE A 465 12.60 29.16 11.24
N TYR A 466 12.41 29.91 10.15
CA TYR A 466 12.36 31.38 10.21
C TYR A 466 11.17 31.87 11.03
N GLY A 467 9.99 31.27 10.84
CA GLY A 467 8.81 31.58 11.64
C GLY A 467 9.03 31.27 13.14
N PHE A 468 9.62 30.12 13.44
CA PHE A 468 9.94 29.72 14.81
C PHE A 468 10.93 30.68 15.48
N ILE A 469 12.04 31.03 14.81
CA ILE A 469 13.03 31.98 15.34
C ILE A 469 12.40 33.35 15.58
N ALA A 470 11.59 33.86 14.64
CA ALA A 470 10.92 35.15 14.79
C ALA A 470 10.00 35.17 16.03
N VAL A 471 9.23 34.10 16.24
CA VAL A 471 8.38 33.90 17.41
C VAL A 471 9.20 33.86 18.71
N LEU A 472 10.31 33.10 18.74
CA LEU A 472 11.17 33.00 19.92
C LEU A 472 11.73 34.37 20.33
N ILE A 473 12.17 35.18 19.36
CA ILE A 473 12.68 36.54 19.57
C ILE A 473 11.56 37.42 20.13
N PHE A 474 10.38 37.40 19.51
CA PHE A 474 9.22 38.18 19.96
C PHE A 474 8.85 37.86 21.41
N MET A 475 8.72 36.58 21.74
CA MET A 475 8.36 36.15 23.10
C MET A 475 9.42 36.54 24.13
N LEU A 476 10.71 36.42 23.79
CA LEU A 476 11.81 36.81 24.67
C LEU A 476 11.83 38.31 24.92
N VAL A 477 11.66 39.13 23.87
CA VAL A 477 11.68 40.60 23.98
C VAL A 477 10.46 41.12 24.74
N TYR A 478 9.26 40.63 24.41
CA TYR A 478 8.02 41.14 24.97
C TYR A 478 7.74 40.60 26.39
N TYR A 479 7.92 39.29 26.65
CA TYR A 479 7.57 38.67 27.93
C TYR A 479 8.77 38.36 28.85
N ARG A 480 10.00 38.67 28.44
CA ARG A 480 11.23 38.48 29.24
C ARG A 480 11.34 37.07 29.83
N THR A 481 11.30 36.93 31.16
CA THR A 481 11.47 35.64 31.85
C THR A 481 10.32 34.67 31.55
N PHE A 482 9.09 35.18 31.43
CA PHE A 482 7.95 34.38 31.00
C PHE A 482 8.09 33.97 29.52
N GLY A 483 8.72 34.83 28.70
CA GLY A 483 9.10 34.51 27.32
C GLY A 483 10.02 33.30 27.21
N ILE A 484 11.01 33.16 28.10
CA ILE A 484 11.92 31.99 28.11
C ILE A 484 11.13 30.70 28.41
N VAL A 485 10.18 30.74 29.34
CA VAL A 485 9.34 29.58 29.67
C VAL A 485 8.44 29.20 28.51
N ALA A 486 7.81 30.19 27.85
CA ALA A 486 7.02 29.97 26.65
C ALA A 486 7.86 29.36 25.52
N ASN A 487 9.08 29.86 25.31
CA ASN A 487 10.01 29.35 24.30
C ASN A 487 10.41 27.89 24.56
N LEU A 488 10.65 27.52 25.82
CA LEU A 488 10.94 26.13 26.19
C LEU A 488 9.72 25.22 25.94
N ALA A 489 8.51 25.68 26.29
CA ALA A 489 7.28 24.94 26.04
C ALA A 489 6.98 24.79 24.54
N LEU A 490 7.22 25.85 23.75
CA LEU A 490 7.06 25.84 22.30
C LEU A 490 8.06 24.89 21.62
N THR A 491 9.31 24.88 22.09
CA THR A 491 10.34 23.96 21.59
C THR A 491 9.96 22.51 21.91
N LEU A 492 9.54 22.25 23.15
CA LEU A 492 9.04 20.93 23.55
C LEU A 492 7.82 20.52 22.72
N ASN A 493 6.91 21.46 22.42
CA ASN A 493 5.74 21.20 21.57
C ASN A 493 6.15 20.70 20.18
N LEU A 494 7.13 21.35 19.53
CA LEU A 494 7.63 20.93 18.23
C LEU A 494 8.26 19.53 18.30
N VAL A 495 9.07 19.26 19.33
CA VAL A 495 9.70 17.94 19.54
C VAL A 495 8.64 16.85 19.77
N VAL A 496 7.58 17.14 20.53
CA VAL A 496 6.46 16.21 20.75
C VAL A 496 5.71 15.94 19.45
N ILE A 497 5.44 16.96 18.63
CA ILE A 497 4.78 16.77 17.32
C ILE A 497 5.60 15.81 16.45
N VAL A 498 6.90 16.06 16.30
CA VAL A 498 7.83 15.20 15.53
C VAL A 498 7.87 13.78 16.10
N ALA A 499 7.94 13.65 17.42
CA ALA A 499 7.98 12.35 18.09
C ALA A 499 6.71 11.53 17.86
N VAL A 500 5.53 12.15 17.98
CA VAL A 500 4.24 11.47 17.79
C VAL A 500 4.05 11.10 16.32
N LEU A 501 4.43 11.95 15.37
CA LEU A 501 4.38 11.60 13.94
C LEU A 501 5.25 10.39 13.63
N SER A 502 6.45 10.34 14.21
CA SER A 502 7.39 9.21 14.05
C SER A 502 6.84 7.94 14.69
N LEU A 503 6.31 8.02 15.92
CA LEU A 503 5.74 6.88 16.64
C LEU A 503 4.50 6.30 15.96
N LEU A 504 3.64 7.15 15.40
CA LEU A 504 2.44 6.73 14.67
C LEU A 504 2.73 6.34 13.22
N GLN A 505 3.97 6.49 12.75
CA GLN A 505 4.36 6.35 11.35
C GLN A 505 3.42 7.10 10.40
N ALA A 506 3.06 8.33 10.80
CA ALA A 506 2.17 9.18 10.04
C ALA A 506 2.95 9.93 8.95
N THR A 507 2.44 9.90 7.72
CA THR A 507 3.08 10.56 6.58
C THR A 507 3.00 12.08 6.68
N LEU A 508 4.15 12.75 6.72
CA LEU A 508 4.27 14.21 6.62
C LEU A 508 4.14 14.65 5.15
N THR A 509 3.22 15.57 4.87
CA THR A 509 3.01 16.16 3.55
C THR A 509 3.31 17.65 3.56
N LEU A 510 3.35 18.31 2.39
CA LEU A 510 3.54 19.77 2.33
C LEU A 510 2.42 20.53 3.08
N PRO A 511 1.12 20.20 2.93
CA PRO A 511 0.09 20.71 3.83
C PRO A 511 0.33 20.34 5.29
N GLY A 512 0.85 19.15 5.60
CA GLY A 512 1.25 18.77 6.96
C GLY A 512 2.26 19.75 7.57
N ILE A 513 3.26 20.19 6.81
CA ILE A 513 4.22 21.23 7.24
C ILE A 513 3.47 22.54 7.53
N ALA A 514 2.52 22.96 6.69
CA ALA A 514 1.70 24.14 6.97
C ALA A 514 0.86 23.98 8.26
N GLY A 515 0.40 22.76 8.57
CA GLY A 515 -0.23 22.42 9.84
C GLY A 515 0.71 22.63 11.03
N ILE A 516 1.97 22.21 10.91
CA ILE A 516 3.01 22.47 11.92
C ILE A 516 3.21 23.99 12.10
N VAL A 517 3.37 24.75 11.01
CA VAL A 517 3.50 26.22 11.08
C VAL A 517 2.30 26.87 11.79
N LEU A 518 1.08 26.46 11.44
CA LEU A 518 -0.15 26.95 12.07
C LEU A 518 -0.19 26.62 13.57
N THR A 519 0.17 25.40 13.94
CA THR A 519 0.18 24.97 15.35
C THR A 519 1.26 25.67 16.16
N VAL A 520 2.42 26.00 15.59
CA VAL A 520 3.44 26.85 16.24
C VAL A 520 2.86 28.22 16.56
N GLY A 521 2.12 28.84 15.64
CA GLY A 521 1.44 30.12 15.88
C GLY A 521 0.41 30.03 17.01
N MET A 522 -0.48 29.03 16.97
CA MET A 522 -1.52 28.83 17.98
C MET A 522 -0.94 28.45 19.37
N ALA A 523 0.15 27.69 19.41
CA ALA A 523 0.81 27.32 20.66
C ALA A 523 1.38 28.54 21.41
N VAL A 524 1.77 29.58 20.68
CA VAL A 524 2.20 30.86 21.28
C VAL A 524 1.01 31.62 21.86
N ASP A 525 -0.12 31.64 21.14
CA ASP A 525 -1.33 32.35 21.54
C ASP A 525 -1.85 31.86 22.90
N ALA A 526 -1.83 30.54 23.15
CA ALA A 526 -2.17 29.98 24.45
C ALA A 526 -1.30 30.54 25.59
N ASN A 527 0.01 30.68 25.36
CA ASN A 527 0.93 31.27 26.35
C ASN A 527 0.67 32.77 26.53
N VAL A 528 0.40 33.49 25.45
CA VAL A 528 0.04 34.92 25.46
C VAL A 528 -1.23 35.15 26.29
N LEU A 529 -2.29 34.40 26.05
CA LEU A 529 -3.55 34.49 26.81
C LEU A 529 -3.35 34.29 28.32
N ILE A 530 -2.55 33.28 28.70
CA ILE A 530 -2.21 33.05 30.11
C ILE A 530 -1.47 34.26 30.68
N TYR A 531 -0.47 34.79 29.95
CA TYR A 531 0.39 35.87 30.44
C TYR A 531 -0.35 37.21 30.53
N GLU A 532 -1.20 37.53 29.57
CA GLU A 532 -2.08 38.70 29.66
C GLU A 532 -3.05 38.56 30.83
N ARG A 533 -3.65 37.38 31.03
CA ARG A 533 -4.57 37.18 32.17
C ARG A 533 -3.86 37.34 33.51
N ILE A 534 -2.61 36.87 33.63
CA ILE A 534 -1.79 37.10 34.84
C ILE A 534 -1.52 38.60 35.03
N LYS A 535 -1.20 39.34 33.95
CA LYS A 535 -1.00 40.80 34.02
C LYS A 535 -2.26 41.55 34.42
N GLU A 536 -3.43 41.14 33.92
CA GLU A 536 -4.72 41.71 34.33
C GLU A 536 -4.97 41.52 35.83
N GLU A 537 -4.82 40.30 36.36
CA GLU A 537 -5.01 40.03 37.80
C GLU A 537 -4.04 40.83 38.67
N MET A 538 -2.80 41.05 38.20
CA MET A 538 -1.82 41.89 38.89
C MET A 538 -2.19 43.38 38.86
N ARG A 539 -2.74 43.87 37.73
CA ARG A 539 -3.24 45.26 37.62
C ARG A 539 -4.42 45.50 38.56
N ASP A 540 -5.23 44.48 38.80
CA ASP A 540 -6.35 44.49 39.75
C ASP A 540 -5.89 44.38 41.22
N GLY A 541 -4.58 44.36 41.48
CA GLY A 541 -4.00 44.37 42.83
C GLY A 541 -3.80 42.99 43.46
N THR A 542 -4.00 41.90 42.70
CA THR A 542 -3.79 40.53 43.19
C THR A 542 -2.29 40.25 43.38
N ALA A 543 -1.94 39.63 44.51
CA ALA A 543 -0.56 39.26 44.79
C ALA A 543 0.02 38.34 43.69
N PRO A 544 1.31 38.48 43.30
CA PRO A 544 1.91 37.76 42.17
C PRO A 544 1.66 36.25 42.10
N GLN A 545 1.73 35.54 43.23
CA GLN A 545 1.52 34.09 43.28
C GLN A 545 0.05 33.70 43.05
N SER A 546 -0.88 34.50 43.58
CA SER A 546 -2.31 34.31 43.38
C SER A 546 -2.73 34.70 41.98
N ALA A 547 -2.13 35.76 41.41
CA ALA A 547 -2.34 36.17 40.03
C ALA A 547 -1.90 35.09 39.03
N ILE A 548 -0.77 34.41 39.28
CA ILE A 548 -0.35 33.24 38.48
C ILE A 548 -1.41 32.13 38.56
N TYR A 549 -1.85 31.76 39.75
CA TYR A 549 -2.85 30.70 39.92
C TYR A 549 -4.17 31.04 39.19
N ALA A 550 -4.71 32.24 39.43
CA ALA A 550 -5.94 32.73 38.82
C ALA A 550 -5.82 32.87 37.30
N GLY A 551 -4.67 33.32 36.80
CA GLY A 551 -4.40 33.45 35.37
C GLY A 551 -4.48 32.10 34.65
N TYR A 552 -3.80 31.07 35.15
CA TYR A 552 -3.89 29.72 34.58
C TYR A 552 -5.29 29.11 34.69
N GLU A 553 -5.99 29.32 35.80
CA GLU A 553 -7.34 28.78 36.00
C GLU A 553 -8.37 29.41 35.07
N LYS A 554 -8.34 30.74 34.91
CA LYS A 554 -9.27 31.46 34.03
C LYS A 554 -8.95 31.26 32.56
N ALA A 555 -7.67 31.27 32.18
CA ALA A 555 -7.26 31.07 30.79
C ALA A 555 -7.52 29.62 30.31
N PHE A 556 -7.54 28.64 31.23
CA PHE A 556 -7.77 27.23 30.89
C PHE A 556 -9.06 27.01 30.10
N SER A 557 -10.18 27.61 30.52
CA SER A 557 -11.47 27.44 29.83
C SER A 557 -11.40 27.99 28.41
N THR A 558 -10.93 29.22 28.24
CA THR A 558 -10.83 29.88 26.93
C THR A 558 -9.91 29.12 25.97
N ILE A 559 -8.76 28.66 26.46
CA ILE A 559 -7.80 27.89 25.64
C ILE A 559 -8.39 26.53 25.27
N THR A 560 -9.07 25.87 26.21
CA THR A 560 -9.69 24.57 25.97
C THR A 560 -10.82 24.68 24.95
N ASP A 561 -11.68 25.70 25.05
CA ASP A 561 -12.80 25.90 24.12
C ASP A 561 -12.33 26.18 22.69
N ALA A 562 -11.32 27.05 22.52
CA ALA A 562 -10.73 27.37 21.22
C ALA A 562 -10.04 26.15 20.57
N ASN A 563 -9.28 25.38 21.36
CA ASN A 563 -8.59 24.19 20.87
C ASN A 563 -9.54 23.03 20.57
N ILE A 564 -10.57 22.79 21.39
CA ILE A 564 -11.56 21.73 21.12
C ILE A 564 -12.29 22.00 19.80
N THR A 565 -12.67 23.25 19.54
CA THR A 565 -13.35 23.62 18.29
C THR A 565 -12.45 23.34 17.07
N THR A 566 -11.17 23.72 17.16
CA THR A 566 -10.20 23.45 16.10
C THR A 566 -9.90 21.95 15.96
N PHE A 567 -9.89 21.21 17.07
CA PHE A 567 -9.69 19.76 17.08
C PHE A 567 -10.86 19.01 16.43
N ILE A 568 -12.10 19.46 16.64
CA ILE A 568 -13.27 18.91 15.93
C ILE A 568 -13.12 19.11 14.42
N ALA A 569 -12.68 20.29 13.97
CA ALA A 569 -12.41 20.53 12.56
C ALA A 569 -11.32 19.58 12.02
N ALA A 570 -10.25 19.33 12.78
CA ALA A 570 -9.21 18.36 12.41
C ALA A 570 -9.77 16.94 12.27
N ILE A 571 -10.65 16.49 13.17
CA ILE A 571 -11.31 15.17 13.05
C ILE A 571 -12.16 15.08 11.77
N VAL A 572 -12.94 16.12 11.46
CA VAL A 572 -13.77 16.16 10.25
C VAL A 572 -12.88 16.12 8.99
N LEU A 573 -11.81 16.91 8.97
CA LEU A 573 -10.83 16.91 7.87
C LEU A 573 -10.13 15.56 7.72
N TYR A 574 -9.84 14.86 8.81
CA TYR A 574 -9.24 13.52 8.76
C TYR A 574 -10.23 12.48 8.22
N GLY A 575 -11.49 12.53 8.62
CA GLY A 575 -12.53 11.60 8.20
C GLY A 575 -12.95 11.78 6.73
N MET A 576 -13.06 13.02 6.25
CA MET A 576 -13.57 13.34 4.91
C MET A 576 -12.49 13.75 3.91
N GLY A 577 -11.32 14.19 4.38
CA GLY A 577 -10.22 14.59 3.52
C GLY A 577 -9.55 13.41 2.83
N THR A 578 -8.82 13.68 1.74
CA THR A 578 -8.04 12.68 1.01
C THR A 578 -6.57 13.09 0.96
N GLY A 579 -5.68 12.10 0.91
CA GLY A 579 -4.23 12.26 0.74
C GLY A 579 -3.63 13.40 1.60
N PRO A 580 -3.17 14.52 0.99
CA PRO A 580 -2.51 15.61 1.70
C PRO A 580 -3.36 16.29 2.79
N ILE A 581 -4.70 16.35 2.64
CA ILE A 581 -5.60 16.97 3.63
C ILE A 581 -5.62 16.15 4.93
N LYS A 582 -5.54 14.81 4.82
CA LYS A 582 -5.41 13.95 6.01
C LYS A 582 -4.09 14.21 6.74
N GLY A 583 -2.99 14.41 6.02
CA GLY A 583 -1.69 14.78 6.60
C GLY A 583 -1.75 16.11 7.37
N PHE A 584 -2.40 17.13 6.78
CA PHE A 584 -2.68 18.39 7.49
C PHE A 584 -3.54 18.18 8.74
N ALA A 585 -4.59 17.38 8.65
CA ALA A 585 -5.48 17.11 9.78
C ALA A 585 -4.77 16.40 10.95
N ILE A 586 -3.91 15.41 10.66
CA ILE A 586 -3.12 14.69 11.67
C ILE A 586 -2.15 15.63 12.38
N THR A 587 -1.38 16.40 11.61
CA THR A 587 -0.40 17.35 12.17
C THR A 587 -1.08 18.44 13.01
N LEU A 588 -2.23 18.95 12.56
CA LEU A 588 -3.05 19.90 13.30
C LEU A 588 -3.58 19.30 14.62
N ALA A 589 -4.15 18.08 14.56
CA ALA A 589 -4.69 17.40 15.73
C ALA A 589 -3.61 17.12 16.80
N ILE A 590 -2.46 16.59 16.38
CA ILE A 590 -1.31 16.33 17.27
C ILE A 590 -0.80 17.65 17.85
N GLY A 591 -0.64 18.68 17.01
CA GLY A 591 -0.15 19.98 17.44
C GLY A 591 -1.06 20.67 18.46
N ILE A 592 -2.39 20.54 18.33
CA ILE A 592 -3.35 21.05 19.31
C ILE A 592 -3.23 20.31 20.65
N LEU A 593 -3.22 18.97 20.64
CA LEU A 593 -3.14 18.18 21.87
C LEU A 593 -1.81 18.41 22.61
N SER A 594 -0.72 18.46 21.86
CA SER A 594 0.61 18.74 22.38
C SER A 594 0.73 20.19 22.89
N SER A 595 0.14 21.16 22.19
CA SER A 595 0.19 22.57 22.63
C SER A 595 -0.60 22.78 23.91
N MET A 596 -1.77 22.15 24.05
CA MET A 596 -2.54 22.19 25.30
C MET A 596 -1.74 21.62 26.48
N PHE A 597 -1.07 20.48 26.28
CA PHE A 597 -0.21 19.89 27.32
C PHE A 597 0.96 20.82 27.68
N THR A 598 1.71 21.29 26.69
CA THR A 598 2.91 22.11 26.93
C THR A 598 2.57 23.50 27.47
N ALA A 599 1.55 24.18 26.94
CA ALA A 599 1.15 25.54 27.31
C ALA A 599 0.36 25.62 28.62
N ILE A 600 -0.41 24.60 29.01
CA ILE A 600 -1.20 24.63 30.25
C ILE A 600 -0.45 23.92 31.37
N PHE A 601 0.01 22.68 31.12
CA PHE A 601 0.66 21.88 32.14
C PHE A 601 2.16 22.19 32.22
N GLY A 602 2.86 22.17 31.09
CA GLY A 602 4.32 22.36 31.02
C GLY A 602 4.78 23.71 31.57
N THR A 603 4.26 24.81 31.03
CA THR A 603 4.60 26.17 31.50
C THR A 603 4.23 26.41 32.96
N ARG A 604 3.10 25.89 33.43
CA ARG A 604 2.68 25.99 34.85
C ARG A 604 3.67 25.27 35.76
N VAL A 605 4.14 24.08 35.36
CA VAL A 605 5.16 23.33 36.11
C VAL A 605 6.49 24.10 36.14
N LEU A 606 6.92 24.66 35.02
CA LEU A 606 8.16 25.44 34.91
C LEU A 606 8.11 26.76 35.70
N ILE A 607 7.00 27.52 35.59
CA ILE A 607 6.80 28.76 36.36
C ILE A 607 6.72 28.47 37.86
N ASN A 608 6.09 27.36 38.26
CA ASN A 608 6.08 26.92 39.65
C ASN A 608 7.49 26.57 40.16
N LEU A 609 8.33 25.96 39.32
CA LEU A 609 9.72 25.67 39.67
C LEU A 609 10.52 26.95 39.96
N ILE A 610 10.34 27.97 39.11
CA ILE A 610 11.10 29.24 39.19
C ILE A 610 10.57 30.12 40.34
N TYR A 611 9.25 30.23 40.49
CA TYR A 611 8.62 31.20 41.39
C TYR A 611 7.91 30.59 42.61
N GLY A 612 7.61 29.30 42.65
CA GLY A 612 6.76 28.68 43.69
C GLY A 612 7.34 28.70 45.12
N LYS A 613 8.67 28.86 45.26
CA LYS A 613 9.35 28.97 46.56
C LYS A 613 9.81 30.39 46.93
N ARG A 614 9.59 31.38 46.05
CA ARG A 614 10.08 32.76 46.25
C ARG A 614 8.92 33.70 46.60
N ARG A 615 9.10 34.54 47.62
CA ARG A 615 8.29 35.76 47.79
C ARG A 615 8.81 36.77 46.78
N VAL A 616 8.03 37.01 45.73
CA VAL A 616 8.40 37.92 44.64
C VAL A 616 7.52 39.15 44.77
N GLU A 617 8.15 40.33 44.87
CA GLU A 617 7.41 41.60 44.93
C GLU A 617 7.02 42.12 43.54
N LYS A 618 7.75 41.71 42.48
CA LYS A 618 7.47 42.06 41.08
C LYS A 618 7.75 40.88 40.15
N LEU A 619 6.85 40.59 39.21
CA LEU A 619 7.09 39.63 38.13
C LEU A 619 7.73 40.35 36.95
N ASN A 620 8.75 39.75 36.35
CA ASN A 620 9.32 40.19 35.08
C ASN A 620 8.46 39.65 33.94
N ILE A 621 7.22 40.12 33.86
CA ILE A 621 6.26 39.78 32.81
C ILE A 621 5.91 41.08 32.07
N GLY A 622 6.61 41.32 30.97
CA GLY A 622 6.38 42.40 29.98
C GLY A 622 5.96 43.75 30.51
#